data_AF-A0A4D6C9R7-F1
#
_entry.id   AF-A0A4D6C9R7-F1
#
_cell.length_a   1.000
_cell.length_b   1.000
_cell.length_c   1.000
_cell.angle_alpha   90.00
_cell.angle_beta   90.00
_cell.angle_gamma   90.00
#
_symmetry.space_group_name_H-M   'P 1'
#
loop_
_entity.id
_entity.type
_entity.pdbx_description
1 polymer ?
#
loop_
_entity_poly.entity_id
_entity_poly.type
_entity_poly.pdbx_seq_one_letter_code
_entity_poly.pdbx_strand_id
1 'polypeptide(L)'
;VGEVDQIRLQYGIFRIHQEVEPEKGSENAVITVPADLSAEERGRIQETAKKIYKALGCRGLARVDMFLQDNGRIVLNEVNTLPGFTSYSRYPRMMAAA
;
A
#
# COMPACT_ATOMS: atom_id res chain seq x y z
N VAL A 1 7.31 -8.93 6.82
CA VAL A 1 6.18 -8.07 6.35
C VAL A 1 6.80 -6.73 6.03
N GLY A 2 6.51 -6.17 4.86
CA GLY A 2 7.12 -4.89 4.45
C GLY A 2 6.63 -3.72 5.29
N GLU A 3 7.29 -2.57 5.13
CA GLU A 3 6.83 -1.31 5.71
C GLU A 3 5.47 -0.90 5.15
N VAL A 4 4.72 -0.12 5.92
CA VAL A 4 3.45 0.44 5.47
C VAL A 4 3.75 1.65 4.58
N ASP A 5 3.23 1.67 3.36
CA ASP A 5 3.15 2.89 2.56
C ASP A 5 1.80 3.59 2.71
N GLN A 6 1.75 4.88 2.41
CA GLN A 6 0.50 5.63 2.29
C GLN A 6 0.41 6.30 0.93
N ILE A 7 -0.80 6.40 0.39
CA ILE A 7 -1.10 7.18 -0.81
C ILE A 7 -2.04 8.32 -0.42
N ARG A 8 -1.63 9.56 -0.67
CA ARG A 8 -2.49 10.73 -0.58
C ARG A 8 -2.79 11.23 -1.99
N LEU A 9 -4.07 11.43 -2.29
CA LEU A 9 -4.54 11.91 -3.60
C LEU A 9 -4.94 13.37 -3.49
N GLN A 10 -4.49 14.20 -4.43
CA GLN A 10 -4.99 15.58 -4.54
C GLN A 10 -6.40 15.60 -5.16
N TYR A 11 -6.68 14.69 -6.09
CA TYR A 11 -7.97 14.54 -6.77
C TYR A 11 -8.06 13.16 -7.43
N GLY A 12 -9.28 12.74 -7.82
CA GLY A 12 -9.49 11.52 -8.60
C GLY A 12 -9.08 10.23 -7.87
N ILE A 13 -8.48 9.29 -8.62
CA ILE A 13 -8.07 7.96 -8.14
C ILE A 13 -6.58 7.69 -8.36
N PHE A 14 -6.02 6.74 -7.61
CA PHE A 14 -4.67 6.25 -7.86
C PHE A 14 -4.63 5.39 -9.13
N ARG A 15 -3.85 5.80 -10.12
CA ARG A 15 -3.80 5.14 -11.44
C ARG A 15 -2.45 5.24 -12.13
N ILE A 16 -1.36 5.14 -11.36
CA ILE A 16 0.00 5.43 -11.86
C ILE A 16 0.32 4.76 -13.20
N HIS A 17 0.00 3.48 -13.40
CA HIS A 17 0.28 2.78 -14.66
C HIS A 17 -0.51 3.28 -15.89
N GLN A 18 -1.50 4.16 -15.70
CA GLN A 18 -2.31 4.78 -16.75
C GLN A 18 -1.90 6.24 -17.01
N GLU A 19 -0.86 6.74 -16.32
CA GLU A 19 -0.32 8.08 -16.50
C GLU A 19 0.73 8.10 -17.62
N VAL A 20 1.05 9.28 -18.16
CA VAL A 20 1.84 9.43 -19.39
C VAL A 20 3.29 8.95 -19.24
N GLU A 21 3.94 9.25 -18.11
CA GLU A 21 5.34 8.86 -17.81
C GLU A 21 5.47 8.41 -16.34
N PRO A 22 4.94 7.22 -15.98
CA PRO A 22 4.74 6.82 -14.58
C PRO A 22 6.02 6.68 -13.75
N GLU A 23 7.15 6.39 -14.39
CA GLU A 23 8.46 6.33 -13.74
C GLU A 23 8.98 7.70 -13.28
N LYS A 24 8.47 8.80 -13.83
CA LYS A 24 8.83 10.17 -13.41
C LYS A 24 8.02 10.67 -12.22
N GLY A 25 6.91 10.00 -11.89
CA GLY A 25 6.03 10.38 -10.79
C GLY A 25 4.56 10.31 -11.18
N SER A 26 3.68 10.51 -10.19
CA SER A 26 2.25 10.66 -10.40
C SER A 26 1.86 12.14 -10.38
N GLU A 27 0.94 12.52 -11.24
CA GLU A 27 0.38 13.87 -11.33
C GLU A 27 -0.60 14.18 -10.18
N ASN A 28 -1.23 13.17 -9.59
CA ASN A 28 -2.28 13.37 -8.58
C ASN A 28 -2.06 12.61 -7.26
N ALA A 29 -1.05 11.76 -7.17
CA ALA A 29 -0.80 10.91 -6.01
C ALA A 29 0.60 11.11 -5.43
N VAL A 30 0.68 11.25 -4.11
CA VAL A 30 1.95 11.21 -3.39
C VAL A 30 1.99 9.93 -2.58
N ILE A 31 3.08 9.15 -2.76
CA ILE A 31 3.32 7.93 -1.99
C ILE A 31 4.44 8.19 -0.98
N THR A 32 4.19 7.91 0.29
CA THR A 32 5.19 8.04 1.37
C THR A 32 5.48 6.66 1.96
N VAL A 33 6.77 6.31 2.10
CA VAL A 33 7.23 5.08 2.74
C VAL A 33 8.42 5.41 3.67
N PRO A 34 8.34 5.08 4.98
CA PRO A 34 7.16 4.59 5.69
C PRO A 34 6.00 5.61 5.66
N ALA A 35 4.79 5.13 5.90
CA ALA A 35 3.62 5.99 6.06
C ALA A 35 3.84 7.00 7.20
N ASP A 36 3.34 8.22 7.01
CA ASP A 36 3.37 9.32 7.97
C ASP A 36 2.29 9.10 9.04
N LEU A 37 2.52 8.07 9.85
CA LEU A 37 1.65 7.56 10.90
C LEU A 37 2.49 7.13 12.10
N SER A 38 1.88 7.08 13.27
CA SER A 38 2.54 6.55 14.46
C SER A 38 3.02 5.11 14.24
N ALA A 39 4.07 4.70 14.96
CA ALA A 39 4.55 3.32 14.91
C ALA A 39 3.46 2.31 15.33
N GLU A 40 2.60 2.70 16.28
CA GLU A 40 1.44 1.91 16.72
C GLU A 40 0.44 1.68 15.59
N GLU A 41 0.06 2.75 14.87
CA GLU A 41 -0.88 2.64 13.75
C GLU A 41 -0.32 1.80 12.60
N ARG A 42 0.97 2.00 12.25
CA ARG A 42 1.63 1.16 11.23
C ARG A 42 1.64 -0.31 11.64
N GLY A 43 1.96 -0.60 12.90
CA GLY A 43 1.88 -1.95 13.45
C GLY A 43 0.47 -2.55 13.35
N ARG A 44 -0.57 -1.77 13.68
CA ARG A 44 -1.97 -2.20 13.56
C ARG A 44 -2.39 -2.49 12.12
N ILE A 45 -1.91 -1.69 11.16
CA ILE A 45 -2.14 -1.91 9.72
C ILE A 45 -1.44 -3.19 9.25
N GLN A 46 -0.19 -3.42 9.65
CA GLN A 46 0.55 -4.64 9.33
C GLN A 46 -0.14 -5.90 9.91
N GLU A 47 -0.60 -5.86 11.15
CA GLU A 47 -1.34 -6.96 11.76
C GLU A 47 -2.68 -7.22 11.07
N THR A 48 -3.37 -6.16 10.65
CA THR A 48 -4.62 -6.27 9.87
C THR A 48 -4.36 -6.92 8.51
N ALA A 49 -3.30 -6.51 7.81
CA ALA A 49 -2.87 -7.13 6.55
C ALA A 49 -2.55 -8.63 6.73
N LYS A 50 -1.83 -9.00 7.80
CA LYS A 50 -1.54 -10.41 8.13
C LYS A 50 -2.81 -11.22 8.36
N LYS A 51 -3.80 -10.65 9.07
CA LYS A 51 -5.11 -11.31 9.31
C LYS A 51 -5.86 -11.54 8.01
N ILE A 52 -5.95 -10.51 7.15
CA ILE A 52 -6.62 -10.60 5.84
C ILE A 52 -5.94 -11.64 4.96
N TYR A 53 -4.60 -11.60 4.86
CA TYR A 53 -3.81 -12.55 4.09
C TYR A 53 -4.08 -14.00 4.51
N LYS A 54 -4.09 -14.28 5.82
CA LYS A 54 -4.39 -15.61 6.36
C LYS A 54 -5.84 -16.02 6.11
N ALA A 55 -6.80 -15.11 6.34
CA ALA A 55 -8.22 -15.37 6.17
C ALA A 55 -8.58 -15.70 4.72
N LEU A 56 -7.89 -15.12 3.75
CA LEU A 56 -8.05 -15.40 2.32
C LEU A 56 -7.24 -16.62 1.84
N GLY A 57 -6.49 -17.28 2.71
CA GLY A 57 -5.68 -18.45 2.35
C GLY A 57 -4.50 -18.14 1.42
N CYS A 58 -4.01 -16.89 1.41
CA CYS A 58 -2.89 -16.51 0.55
C CYS A 58 -1.60 -17.25 0.95
N ARG A 59 -0.72 -17.46 -0.03
CA ARG A 59 0.60 -18.09 0.13
C ARG A 59 1.65 -17.43 -0.76
N GLY A 60 2.92 -17.52 -0.38
CA GLY A 60 4.00 -16.83 -1.07
C GLY A 60 4.03 -15.35 -0.73
N LEU A 61 3.45 -14.51 -1.59
CA LEU A 61 3.40 -13.06 -1.44
C LEU A 61 2.03 -12.51 -1.79
N ALA A 62 1.71 -11.34 -1.24
CA ALA A 62 0.63 -10.47 -1.71
C ALA A 62 0.87 -9.05 -1.18
N ARG A 63 0.30 -8.06 -1.86
CA ARG A 63 0.13 -6.71 -1.32
C ARG A 63 -1.33 -6.53 -0.90
N VAL A 64 -1.56 -6.25 0.38
CA VAL A 64 -2.90 -5.97 0.92
C VAL A 64 -3.09 -4.46 0.97
N ASP A 65 -4.00 -3.96 0.15
CA ASP A 65 -4.30 -2.54 0.05
C ASP A 65 -5.51 -2.22 0.93
N MET A 66 -5.43 -1.14 1.70
CA MET A 66 -6.44 -0.77 2.70
C MET A 66 -6.67 0.74 2.68
N PHE A 67 -7.84 1.15 3.16
CA PHE A 67 -8.14 2.51 3.54
C PHE A 67 -8.05 2.66 5.05
N LEU A 68 -7.38 3.72 5.52
CA LEU A 68 -7.43 4.16 6.90
C LEU A 68 -8.35 5.38 6.96
N GLN A 69 -9.48 5.26 7.66
CA GLN A 69 -10.43 6.36 7.87
C GLN A 69 -9.95 7.27 9.00
N ASP A 70 -10.45 8.51 9.05
CA ASP A 70 -10.08 9.51 10.07
C ASP A 70 -10.41 9.07 11.50
N ASN A 71 -11.42 8.22 11.67
CA ASN A 71 -11.76 7.59 12.96
C ASN A 71 -10.82 6.43 13.34
N GLY A 72 -9.76 6.21 12.57
CA GLY A 72 -8.78 5.14 12.76
C GLY A 72 -9.25 3.76 12.28
N ARG A 73 -10.44 3.62 11.67
CA ARG A 73 -10.93 2.34 11.15
C ARG A 73 -10.16 1.94 9.89
N ILE A 74 -9.67 0.71 9.88
CA ILE A 74 -9.03 0.09 8.71
C ILE A 74 -10.09 -0.67 7.91
N VAL A 75 -10.20 -0.36 6.62
CA VAL A 75 -11.14 -0.99 5.68
C VAL A 75 -10.33 -1.61 4.54
N LEU A 76 -10.63 -2.87 4.20
CA LEU A 76 -9.99 -3.53 3.06
C LEU A 76 -10.38 -2.82 1.75
N ASN A 77 -9.39 -2.50 0.92
CA ASN A 77 -9.61 -2.11 -0.48
C ASN A 77 -9.58 -3.37 -1.35
N GLU A 78 -8.40 -3.98 -1.47
CA GLU A 78 -8.18 -5.17 -2.29
C GLU A 78 -6.92 -5.95 -1.86
N VAL A 79 -6.75 -7.15 -2.40
CA VAL A 79 -5.53 -7.95 -2.23
C VAL A 79 -4.95 -8.29 -3.60
N ASN A 80 -3.73 -7.82 -3.84
CA ASN A 80 -2.96 -8.09 -5.05
C ASN A 80 -2.06 -9.30 -4.80
N THR A 81 -2.47 -10.48 -5.27
CA THR A 81 -1.78 -11.77 -5.03
C THR A 81 -0.46 -11.91 -5.79
N LEU A 82 -0.31 -11.21 -6.91
CA LEU A 82 0.98 -11.01 -7.58
C LEU A 82 1.13 -9.51 -7.85
N PRO A 83 1.69 -8.73 -6.92
CA PRO A 83 1.82 -7.29 -7.09
C PRO A 83 2.82 -6.96 -8.20
N GLY A 84 2.74 -5.75 -8.75
CA GLY A 84 3.73 -5.24 -9.70
C GLY A 84 5.15 -5.21 -9.11
N PHE A 85 6.13 -5.44 -9.97
CA PHE A 85 7.58 -5.39 -9.67
C PHE A 85 8.33 -4.42 -10.59
N THR A 86 7.65 -3.42 -11.16
CA THR A 86 8.31 -2.32 -11.90
C THR A 86 9.20 -1.49 -10.96
N SER A 87 10.07 -0.65 -11.52
CA SER A 87 10.97 0.23 -10.75
C SER A 87 10.25 1.20 -9.80
N TYR A 88 9.00 1.55 -10.10
CA TYR A 88 8.16 2.44 -9.30
C TYR A 88 7.06 1.69 -8.50
N SER A 89 7.07 0.35 -8.52
CA SER A 89 6.06 -0.46 -7.84
C SER A 89 6.14 -0.38 -6.31
N ARG A 90 4.98 -0.48 -5.67
CA ARG A 90 4.81 -0.34 -4.21
C ARG A 90 5.42 -1.50 -3.42
N TYR A 91 5.17 -2.75 -3.84
CA TYR A 91 5.59 -3.93 -3.06
C TYR A 91 7.11 -4.02 -2.88
N PRO A 92 7.95 -3.91 -3.94
CA PRO A 92 9.40 -3.89 -3.76
C PRO A 92 9.88 -2.76 -2.87
N ARG A 93 9.30 -1.56 -3.02
CA ARG A 93 9.66 -0.38 -2.21
C ARG A 93 9.35 -0.55 -0.72
N MET A 94 8.19 -1.12 -0.39
CA MET A 94 7.81 -1.45 0.99
C MET A 94 8.73 -2.53 1.60
N MET A 95 9.15 -3.51 0.81
CA MET A 95 10.06 -4.56 1.29
C MET A 95 11.48 -4.05 1.49
N ALA A 96 11.96 -3.14 0.64
CA ALA A 96 13.29 -2.56 0.75
C ALA A 96 13.43 -1.58 1.93
N ALA A 97 12.30 -1.03 2.41
CA ALA A 97 12.27 -0.07 3.52
C ALA A 97 12.08 -0.71 4.91
N ALA A 98 11.81 -2.02 4.97
CA ALA A 98 11.61 -2.79 6.21
C ALA A 98 12.93 -3.34 6.75
#